data_AF-A0A6H0Y204-F1
#
_entry.id   AF-A0A6H0Y204-F1
#
_cell.length_a   1.000
_cell.length_b   1.000
_cell.length_c   1.000
_cell.angle_alpha   90.00
_cell.angle_beta   90.00
_cell.angle_gamma   90.00
#
_symmetry.space_group_name_H-M   'P 1'
#
loop_
_entity.id
_entity.type
_entity.pdbx_description
1 polymer ?
#
loop_
_entity_poly.entity_id
_entity_poly.type
_entity_poly.pdbx_seq_one_letter_code
_entity_poly.pdbx_strand_id
1 'polypeptide(L)'
;MGSSAKKKKEKKKDFQKTKLKVGKARPKNTNATDTSFSARSIVIKQQSLSEANRDSSAVFNHNLSLLASKNETQRRDSLAFLSNHIVSTEQLPQPASAILLKALPLILDGNSSVRTQVLKLVRVLPVAQLGPVDQALLYIRAGLTHLSIDIRLHTLDLLDWLVSVKSNDVVSSSGGWIKLLGTFQNLLSWTTVSTSTAGLSGKWSNVKPAASSMSNSKLFVHQLSSLALLLTAGLRAHTPSALPAQQQQYPTWHADAHALPTRSNTYSYLNLFAATRDLESMMYESAQERQEAFVESGLRDAFLLGVENARKEGGETGRAAAGVAKAISLASND
;
A
#
# COMPACT_ATOMS: atom_id res chain seq x y z
N MET A 1 23.86 -60.36 68.37
CA MET A 1 25.08 -59.58 68.04
C MET A 1 25.04 -59.15 66.56
N GLY A 2 24.74 -57.89 66.24
CA GLY A 2 24.56 -57.46 64.84
C GLY A 2 24.54 -55.95 64.57
N SER A 3 24.87 -55.10 65.55
CA SER A 3 24.84 -53.64 65.40
C SER A 3 26.15 -53.06 64.83
N SER A 4 27.27 -53.78 64.92
CA SER A 4 28.60 -53.29 64.49
C SER A 4 28.79 -53.32 62.96
N ALA A 5 28.29 -54.35 62.27
CA ALA A 5 28.43 -54.47 60.81
C ALA A 5 27.59 -53.45 60.03
N LYS A 6 26.39 -53.10 60.52
CA LYS A 6 25.54 -52.05 59.93
C LYS A 6 26.19 -50.67 60.08
N LYS A 7 26.65 -50.32 61.29
CA LYS A 7 27.32 -49.04 61.57
C LYS A 7 28.64 -48.88 60.78
N LYS A 8 29.38 -49.98 60.57
CA LYS A 8 30.60 -49.99 59.73
C LYS A 8 30.28 -49.86 58.23
N LYS A 9 29.16 -50.43 57.77
CA LYS A 9 28.69 -50.32 56.37
C LYS A 9 28.15 -48.92 56.06
N GLU A 10 27.52 -48.26 57.03
CA GLU A 10 27.07 -46.86 56.94
C GLU A 10 28.27 -45.90 56.87
N LYS A 11 29.25 -46.00 57.79
CA LYS A 11 30.51 -45.23 57.69
C LYS A 11 31.28 -45.45 56.38
N LYS A 12 31.16 -46.64 55.76
CA LYS A 12 31.79 -46.96 54.47
C LYS A 12 31.03 -46.37 53.27
N LYS A 13 29.78 -45.95 53.45
CA LYS A 13 29.02 -45.18 52.45
C LYS A 13 29.36 -43.69 52.49
N ASP A 14 29.70 -43.17 53.67
CA ASP A 14 29.98 -41.74 53.86
C ASP A 14 31.22 -41.25 53.11
N PHE A 15 32.21 -42.12 52.82
CA PHE A 15 33.45 -41.76 52.12
C PHE A 15 33.78 -42.71 50.96
N GLN A 16 32.86 -42.85 50.00
CA GLN A 16 33.13 -43.61 48.78
C GLN A 16 33.92 -42.78 47.75
N LYS A 17 35.20 -43.12 47.59
CA LYS A 17 36.00 -42.61 46.47
C LYS A 17 35.53 -43.27 45.18
N THR A 18 35.10 -42.48 44.21
CA THR A 18 34.71 -42.97 42.89
C THR A 18 35.91 -43.66 42.22
N LYS A 19 35.69 -44.85 41.63
CA LYS A 19 36.77 -45.58 40.92
C LYS A 19 37.37 -44.69 39.83
N LEU A 20 38.70 -44.63 39.79
CA LEU A 20 39.45 -43.86 38.80
C LEU A 20 39.17 -44.45 37.41
N LYS A 21 38.52 -43.66 36.56
CA LYS A 21 38.27 -44.02 35.15
C LYS A 21 39.38 -43.40 34.31
N VAL A 22 40.27 -44.23 33.80
CA VAL A 22 41.39 -43.81 32.92
C VAL A 22 40.81 -43.11 31.69
N GLY A 23 41.40 -41.97 31.30
CA GLY A 23 40.98 -41.16 30.15
C GLY A 23 39.92 -40.08 30.44
N LYS A 24 39.38 -39.98 31.66
CA LYS A 24 38.49 -38.88 32.06
C LYS A 24 39.23 -37.84 32.92
N ALA A 25 38.79 -36.58 32.84
CA ALA A 25 39.33 -35.51 33.67
C ALA A 25 39.28 -35.90 35.15
N ARG A 26 40.37 -35.62 35.86
CA ARG A 26 40.49 -35.92 37.30
C ARG A 26 39.32 -35.26 38.04
N PRO A 27 38.54 -36.01 38.83
CA PRO A 27 37.41 -35.42 39.55
C PRO A 27 37.91 -34.35 40.53
N LYS A 28 37.13 -33.25 40.65
CA LYS A 28 37.40 -32.19 41.62
C LYS A 28 37.44 -32.80 43.04
N ASN A 29 38.31 -32.26 43.91
CA ASN A 29 38.40 -32.72 45.30
C ASN A 29 37.05 -32.56 46.00
N THR A 30 36.73 -33.47 46.93
CA THR A 30 35.44 -33.51 47.62
C THR A 30 35.15 -32.30 48.51
N ASN A 31 36.18 -31.50 48.82
CA ASN A 31 36.09 -30.24 49.58
C ASN A 31 36.21 -29.00 48.69
N ALA A 32 36.19 -29.14 47.37
CA ALA A 32 36.26 -28.01 46.46
C ALA A 32 34.90 -27.33 46.36
N THR A 33 34.81 -26.10 46.85
CA THR A 33 33.64 -25.24 46.65
C THR A 33 33.60 -24.77 45.20
N ASP A 34 32.50 -25.02 44.50
CA ASP A 34 32.31 -24.48 43.16
C ASP A 34 31.80 -23.03 43.24
N THR A 35 32.63 -22.08 42.80
CA THR A 35 32.30 -20.65 42.76
C THR A 35 31.71 -20.21 41.43
N SER A 36 31.41 -21.14 40.52
CA SER A 36 30.69 -20.82 39.30
C SER A 36 29.22 -20.51 39.63
N PHE A 37 28.85 -19.25 39.45
CA PHE A 37 27.45 -18.84 39.47
C PHE A 37 27.14 -18.13 38.15
N SER A 38 25.88 -18.18 37.73
CA SER A 38 25.38 -17.39 36.61
C SER A 38 24.29 -16.46 37.13
N ALA A 39 24.46 -15.17 36.89
CA ALA A 39 23.47 -14.15 37.19
C ALA A 39 22.85 -13.68 35.88
N ARG A 40 21.52 -13.58 35.82
CA ARG A 40 20.78 -13.01 34.68
C ARG A 40 20.09 -11.73 35.14
N SER A 41 20.23 -10.68 34.34
CA SER A 41 19.51 -9.43 34.59
C SER A 41 18.05 -9.56 34.17
N ILE A 42 17.15 -9.00 34.98
CA ILE A 42 15.72 -8.89 34.64
C ILE A 42 15.53 -7.57 33.90
N VAL A 43 15.15 -7.65 32.63
CA VAL A 43 14.80 -6.46 31.83
C VAL A 43 13.30 -6.22 31.97
N ILE A 44 12.94 -5.10 32.61
CA ILE A 44 11.54 -4.66 32.76
C ILE A 44 11.17 -3.80 31.55
N LYS A 45 9.92 -3.91 31.09
CA LYS A 45 9.41 -3.05 30.01
C LYS A 45 9.37 -1.61 30.47
N GLN A 46 9.95 -0.70 29.68
CA GLN A 46 9.86 0.73 29.96
C GLN A 46 8.40 1.20 29.85
N GLN A 47 7.93 1.91 30.86
CA GLN A 47 6.63 2.58 30.87
C GLN A 47 6.87 4.10 30.84
N SER A 48 6.18 4.81 29.95
CA SER A 48 6.25 6.27 29.88
C SER A 48 5.42 6.88 31.01
N LEU A 49 6.02 7.04 32.19
CA LEU A 49 5.35 7.50 33.40
C LEU A 49 5.54 9.00 33.68
N SER A 50 6.51 9.66 33.03
CA SER A 50 6.75 11.10 33.16
C SER A 50 6.29 11.89 31.92
N GLU A 51 5.77 13.09 32.15
CA GLU A 51 5.42 14.05 31.08
C GLU A 51 6.57 15.02 30.77
N ALA A 52 7.50 15.21 31.72
CA ALA A 52 8.69 16.02 31.53
C ALA A 52 9.69 15.33 30.57
N ASN A 53 10.21 16.07 29.59
CA ASN A 53 11.19 15.63 28.58
C ASN A 53 10.73 14.47 27.68
N ARG A 54 9.46 14.45 27.25
CA ARG A 54 9.04 13.52 26.19
C ARG A 54 9.66 13.94 24.86
N ASP A 55 10.51 13.07 24.32
CA ASP A 55 11.01 13.19 22.95
C ASP A 55 9.82 13.20 21.98
N SER A 56 9.67 14.29 21.22
CA SER A 56 8.59 14.47 20.24
C SER A 56 8.61 13.36 19.20
N SER A 57 9.79 12.87 18.81
CA SER A 57 9.95 11.77 17.87
C SER A 57 9.45 10.46 18.47
N ALA A 58 9.75 10.19 19.75
CA ALA A 58 9.22 9.02 20.45
C ALA A 58 7.69 9.05 20.59
N VAL A 59 7.11 10.21 20.89
CA VAL A 59 5.64 10.38 20.96
C VAL A 59 5.00 10.18 19.58
N PHE A 60 5.61 10.72 18.52
CA PHE A 60 5.16 10.53 17.15
C PHE A 60 5.19 9.04 16.76
N ASN A 61 6.30 8.35 17.01
CA ASN A 61 6.45 6.92 16.73
C ASN A 61 5.48 6.06 17.55
N HIS A 62 5.19 6.43 18.79
CA HIS A 62 4.18 5.77 19.60
C HIS A 62 2.79 5.90 18.96
N ASN A 63 2.36 7.11 18.57
CA ASN A 63 1.09 7.31 17.88
C ASN A 63 1.02 6.58 16.53
N LEU A 64 2.13 6.53 15.79
CA LEU A 64 2.22 5.75 14.56
C LEU A 64 2.03 4.24 14.82
N SER A 65 2.50 3.73 15.95
CA SER A 65 2.27 2.33 16.35
C SER A 65 0.81 2.05 16.74
N LEU A 66 0.10 3.04 17.29
CA LEU A 66 -1.30 2.94 17.69
C LEU A 66 -2.26 2.83 16.49
N LEU A 67 -1.81 3.09 15.27
CA LEU A 67 -2.58 2.82 14.05
C LEU A 67 -2.94 1.34 13.89
N ALA A 68 -2.15 0.43 14.47
CA ALA A 68 -2.46 -1.00 14.51
C ALA A 68 -3.30 -1.42 15.73
N SER A 69 -3.76 -0.48 16.56
CA SER A 69 -4.58 -0.79 17.73
C SER A 69 -5.91 -1.41 17.33
N LYS A 70 -6.40 -2.35 18.14
CA LYS A 70 -7.75 -2.91 17.98
C LYS A 70 -8.85 -1.91 18.32
N ASN A 71 -8.54 -0.89 19.12
CA ASN A 71 -9.49 0.14 19.53
C ASN A 71 -9.59 1.23 18.45
N GLU A 72 -10.79 1.39 17.88
CA GLU A 72 -11.08 2.40 16.85
C GLU A 72 -10.89 3.84 17.31
N THR A 73 -11.17 4.15 18.58
CA THR A 73 -11.00 5.48 19.15
C THR A 73 -9.51 5.82 19.21
N GLN A 74 -8.68 4.87 19.64
CA GLN A 74 -7.23 5.05 19.65
C GLN A 74 -6.67 5.26 18.24
N ARG A 75 -7.11 4.46 17.25
CA ARG A 75 -6.68 4.66 15.85
C ARG A 75 -7.06 6.04 15.35
N ARG A 76 -8.32 6.45 15.53
CA ARG A 76 -8.84 7.76 15.10
C ARG A 76 -8.07 8.92 15.74
N ASP A 77 -7.90 8.89 17.06
CA ASP A 77 -7.28 9.99 17.79
C ASP A 77 -5.78 10.06 17.50
N SER A 78 -5.12 8.91 17.29
CA SER A 78 -3.72 8.86 16.84
C SER A 78 -3.57 9.45 15.43
N LEU A 79 -4.45 9.15 14.49
CA LEU A 79 -4.44 9.76 13.15
C LEU A 79 -4.63 11.27 13.21
N ALA A 80 -5.53 11.76 14.06
CA ALA A 80 -5.74 13.19 14.26
C ALA A 80 -4.49 13.87 14.85
N PHE A 81 -3.87 13.26 15.87
CA PHE A 81 -2.61 13.73 16.43
C PHE A 81 -1.51 13.80 15.38
N LEU A 82 -1.30 12.72 14.59
CA LEU A 82 -0.28 12.67 13.55
C LEU A 82 -0.50 13.76 12.50
N SER A 83 -1.75 13.98 12.07
CA SER A 83 -2.08 15.01 11.08
C SER A 83 -1.71 16.40 11.60
N ASN A 84 -2.11 16.72 12.84
CA ASN A 84 -1.79 18.01 13.46
C ASN A 84 -0.28 18.20 13.64
N HIS A 85 0.44 17.15 14.06
CA HIS A 85 1.88 17.20 14.23
C HIS A 85 2.65 17.40 12.91
N ILE A 86 2.19 16.79 11.81
CA ILE A 86 2.79 16.97 10.49
C ILE A 86 2.60 18.41 10.00
N VAL A 87 1.42 19.00 10.23
CA VAL A 87 1.15 20.39 9.86
C VAL A 87 1.97 21.38 10.69
N SER A 88 2.26 21.07 11.96
CA SER A 88 2.99 21.96 12.85
C SER A 88 4.51 21.87 12.78
N THR A 89 5.07 20.93 12.01
CA THR A 89 6.51 20.61 12.05
C THR A 89 7.12 20.69 10.67
N GLU A 90 8.23 21.40 10.51
CA GLU A 90 8.96 21.49 9.23
C GLU A 90 9.70 20.20 8.86
N GLN A 91 10.18 19.46 9.86
CA GLN A 91 10.92 18.21 9.70
C GLN A 91 10.12 17.02 10.24
N LEU A 92 9.74 16.09 9.37
CA LEU A 92 8.99 14.90 9.80
C LEU A 92 9.90 13.92 10.57
N PRO A 93 9.46 13.41 11.75
CA PRO A 93 10.22 12.41 12.52
C PRO A 93 10.40 11.06 11.81
N GLN A 94 9.58 10.80 10.79
CA GLN A 94 9.65 9.61 9.93
C GLN A 94 9.41 10.03 8.47
N PRO A 95 10.01 9.33 7.49
CA PRO A 95 9.73 9.59 6.08
C PRO A 95 8.23 9.50 5.76
N ALA A 96 7.72 10.40 4.93
CA ALA A 96 6.30 10.43 4.55
C ALA A 96 5.83 9.10 3.93
N SER A 97 6.69 8.43 3.16
CA SER A 97 6.45 7.08 2.62
C SER A 97 6.22 6.03 3.72
N ALA A 98 7.01 6.05 4.80
CA ALA A 98 6.86 5.11 5.90
C ALA A 98 5.56 5.34 6.69
N ILE A 99 5.18 6.61 6.88
CA ILE A 99 3.91 6.99 7.51
C ILE A 99 2.73 6.54 6.64
N LEU A 100 2.79 6.81 5.32
CA LEU A 100 1.78 6.39 4.37
C LEU A 100 1.57 4.87 4.42
N LEU A 101 2.64 4.07 4.37
CA LEU A 101 2.57 2.61 4.42
C LEU A 101 1.85 2.08 5.67
N LYS A 102 1.98 2.77 6.82
CA LYS A 102 1.25 2.41 8.05
C LYS A 102 -0.22 2.82 8.03
N ALA A 103 -0.56 3.89 7.31
CA ALA A 103 -1.92 4.39 7.20
C ALA A 103 -2.76 3.64 6.14
N LEU A 104 -2.14 3.13 5.07
CA LEU A 104 -2.85 2.49 3.95
C LEU A 104 -3.83 1.37 4.35
N PRO A 105 -3.52 0.43 5.27
CA PRO A 105 -4.48 -0.60 5.66
C PRO A 105 -5.78 -0.03 6.25
N LEU A 106 -5.72 1.15 6.87
CA LEU A 106 -6.85 1.80 7.53
C LEU A 106 -7.84 2.45 6.53
N ILE A 107 -7.52 2.46 5.24
CA ILE A 107 -8.50 2.80 4.18
C ILE A 107 -9.67 1.80 4.21
N LEU A 108 -9.37 0.55 4.56
CA LEU A 108 -10.34 -0.55 4.66
C LEU A 108 -10.96 -0.68 6.05
N ASP A 109 -10.73 0.28 6.95
CA ASP A 109 -11.24 0.23 8.31
C ASP A 109 -12.79 0.25 8.32
N GLY A 110 -13.40 -0.52 9.20
CA GLY A 110 -14.86 -0.57 9.34
C GLY A 110 -15.46 0.77 9.79
N ASN A 111 -14.73 1.55 10.58
CA ASN A 111 -15.21 2.82 11.13
C ASN A 111 -14.98 4.00 10.17
N SER A 112 -16.05 4.71 9.81
CA SER A 112 -16.01 5.87 8.90
C SER A 112 -15.17 7.03 9.42
N SER A 113 -15.15 7.24 10.74
CA SER A 113 -14.35 8.31 11.37
C SER A 113 -12.86 8.03 11.24
N VAL A 114 -12.43 6.76 11.35
CA VAL A 114 -11.04 6.36 11.11
C VAL A 114 -10.66 6.63 9.66
N ARG A 115 -11.47 6.16 8.69
CA ARG A 115 -11.22 6.38 7.26
C ARG A 115 -11.14 7.87 6.90
N THR A 116 -12.01 8.69 7.48
CA THR A 116 -11.98 10.15 7.29
C THR A 116 -10.67 10.76 7.80
N GLN A 117 -10.17 10.31 8.95
CA GLN A 117 -8.89 10.79 9.49
C GLN A 117 -7.69 10.27 8.69
N VAL A 118 -7.75 9.06 8.13
CA VAL A 118 -6.72 8.55 7.20
C VAL A 118 -6.61 9.47 5.99
N LEU A 119 -7.74 9.83 5.36
CA LEU A 119 -7.73 10.71 4.20
C LEU A 119 -7.16 12.09 4.53
N LYS A 120 -7.48 12.65 5.71
CA LYS A 120 -6.88 13.90 6.20
C LYS A 120 -5.36 13.78 6.39
N LEU A 121 -4.91 12.71 7.06
CA LEU A 121 -3.49 12.44 7.28
C LEU A 121 -2.74 12.36 5.95
N VAL A 122 -3.27 11.60 4.99
CA VAL A 122 -2.63 11.40 3.69
C VAL A 122 -2.52 12.72 2.91
N ARG A 123 -3.55 13.58 3.00
CA ARG A 123 -3.56 14.90 2.34
C ARG A 123 -2.56 15.90 2.90
N VAL A 124 -2.16 15.78 4.17
CA VAL A 124 -1.16 16.67 4.78
C VAL A 124 0.28 16.19 4.61
N LEU A 125 0.48 14.95 4.13
CA LEU A 125 1.84 14.46 3.88
C LEU A 125 2.51 15.20 2.70
N PRO A 126 3.81 15.52 2.80
CA PRO A 126 4.54 16.15 1.69
C PRO A 126 4.55 15.27 0.44
N VAL A 127 3.88 15.74 -0.63
CA VAL A 127 3.69 14.97 -1.89
C VAL A 127 5.03 14.50 -2.49
N ALA A 128 6.05 15.35 -2.44
CA ALA A 128 7.39 15.03 -2.93
C ALA A 128 8.03 13.82 -2.22
N GLN A 129 7.66 13.56 -0.97
CA GLN A 129 8.27 12.51 -0.13
C GLN A 129 7.43 11.23 -0.05
N LEU A 130 6.28 11.14 -0.74
CA LEU A 130 5.42 9.95 -0.68
C LEU A 130 6.09 8.68 -1.25
N GLY A 131 7.14 8.83 -2.05
CA GLY A 131 7.80 7.70 -2.72
C GLY A 131 6.92 7.03 -3.77
N PRO A 132 7.20 5.74 -4.10
CA PRO A 132 6.41 4.95 -5.05
C PRO A 132 4.99 4.68 -4.58
N VAL A 133 4.04 4.67 -5.51
CA VAL A 133 2.59 4.58 -5.21
C VAL A 133 2.02 3.16 -5.34
N ASP A 134 2.84 2.16 -5.70
CA ASP A 134 2.41 0.78 -5.98
C ASP A 134 1.63 0.15 -4.81
N GLN A 135 2.11 0.34 -3.58
CA GLN A 135 1.41 -0.17 -2.39
C GLN A 135 0.08 0.54 -2.16
N ALA A 136 0.01 1.85 -2.41
CA ALA A 136 -1.24 2.60 -2.30
C ALA A 136 -2.26 2.08 -3.32
N LEU A 137 -1.84 1.82 -4.55
CA LEU A 137 -2.70 1.26 -5.59
C LEU A 137 -3.16 -0.16 -5.31
N LEU A 138 -2.36 -0.97 -4.61
CA LEU A 138 -2.81 -2.27 -4.11
C LEU A 138 -3.99 -2.13 -3.13
N TYR A 139 -3.86 -1.26 -2.12
CA TYR A 139 -4.94 -1.02 -1.17
C TYR A 139 -6.14 -0.32 -1.80
N ILE A 140 -5.93 0.58 -2.76
CA ILE A 140 -7.01 1.21 -3.52
C ILE A 140 -7.79 0.16 -4.30
N ARG A 141 -7.14 -0.74 -5.06
CA ARG A 141 -7.84 -1.80 -5.77
C ARG A 141 -8.64 -2.71 -4.82
N ALA A 142 -8.06 -3.07 -3.68
CA ALA A 142 -8.76 -3.84 -2.65
C ALA A 142 -9.96 -3.08 -2.06
N GLY A 143 -9.85 -1.76 -1.89
CA GLY A 143 -10.93 -0.91 -1.40
C GLY A 143 -12.05 -0.69 -2.42
N LEU A 144 -11.71 -0.59 -3.71
CA LEU A 144 -12.69 -0.47 -4.81
C LEU A 144 -13.55 -1.73 -4.98
N THR A 145 -13.01 -2.91 -4.67
CA THR A 145 -13.74 -4.19 -4.72
C THR A 145 -14.37 -4.59 -3.39
N HIS A 146 -14.27 -3.72 -2.37
CA HIS A 146 -14.79 -4.00 -1.04
C HIS A 146 -16.33 -4.08 -1.01
N LEU A 147 -16.90 -4.97 -0.20
CA LEU A 147 -18.35 -5.18 -0.10
C LEU A 147 -19.12 -3.94 0.40
N SER A 148 -18.55 -3.22 1.37
CA SER A 148 -19.14 -1.98 1.90
C SER A 148 -19.01 -0.82 0.92
N ILE A 149 -20.16 -0.19 0.60
CA ILE A 149 -20.28 1.00 -0.26
C ILE A 149 -19.44 2.16 0.30
N ASP A 150 -19.50 2.36 1.62
CA ASP A 150 -18.82 3.50 2.25
C ASP A 150 -17.30 3.38 2.14
N ILE A 151 -16.77 2.16 2.20
CA ILE A 151 -15.33 1.91 1.99
C ILE A 151 -14.97 2.17 0.52
N ARG A 152 -15.80 1.76 -0.44
CA ARG A 152 -15.57 2.06 -1.86
C ARG A 152 -15.54 3.56 -2.13
N LEU A 153 -16.49 4.33 -1.58
CA LEU A 153 -16.55 5.79 -1.71
C LEU A 153 -15.29 6.47 -1.14
N HIS A 154 -14.88 6.14 0.09
CA HIS A 154 -13.66 6.69 0.68
C HIS A 154 -12.40 6.29 -0.12
N THR A 155 -12.42 5.10 -0.72
CA THR A 155 -11.31 4.64 -1.57
C THR A 155 -11.23 5.46 -2.87
N LEU A 156 -12.38 5.81 -3.47
CA LEU A 156 -12.44 6.69 -4.63
C LEU A 156 -11.93 8.10 -4.27
N ASP A 157 -12.29 8.66 -3.11
CA ASP A 157 -11.76 9.95 -2.65
C ASP A 157 -10.22 9.96 -2.52
N LEU A 158 -9.65 8.84 -2.09
CA LEU A 158 -8.21 8.68 -2.02
C LEU A 158 -7.58 8.54 -3.41
N LEU A 159 -8.19 7.76 -4.29
CA LEU A 159 -7.72 7.60 -5.67
C LEU A 159 -7.75 8.95 -6.41
N ASP A 160 -8.83 9.71 -6.29
CA ASP A 160 -8.98 11.03 -6.90
C ASP A 160 -7.90 11.99 -6.41
N TRP A 161 -7.67 12.02 -5.09
CA TRP A 161 -6.58 12.81 -4.52
C TRP A 161 -5.23 12.36 -5.07
N LEU A 162 -4.93 11.05 -5.07
CA LEU A 162 -3.65 10.53 -5.53
C LEU A 162 -3.38 10.84 -7.00
N VAL A 163 -4.40 10.69 -7.86
CA VAL A 163 -4.33 11.07 -9.28
C VAL A 163 -4.14 12.57 -9.42
N SER A 164 -4.75 13.40 -8.58
CA SER A 164 -4.59 14.86 -8.65
C SER A 164 -3.18 15.34 -8.31
N VAL A 165 -2.47 14.65 -7.40
CA VAL A 165 -1.14 15.06 -6.93
C VAL A 165 0.02 14.32 -7.60
N LYS A 166 -0.19 13.06 -8.02
CA LYS A 166 0.84 12.19 -8.63
C LYS A 166 0.30 11.41 -9.83
N SER A 167 -0.44 12.10 -10.71
CA SER A 167 -1.07 11.53 -11.91
C SER A 167 -0.16 10.59 -12.70
N ASN A 168 1.04 11.06 -13.06
CA ASN A 168 1.97 10.29 -13.88
C ASN A 168 2.50 9.05 -13.13
N ASP A 169 2.81 9.17 -11.84
CA ASP A 169 3.30 8.02 -11.06
C ASP A 169 2.19 6.96 -10.90
N VAL A 170 0.92 7.37 -10.76
CA VAL A 170 -0.20 6.45 -10.68
C VAL A 170 -0.31 5.61 -11.96
N VAL A 171 -0.37 6.25 -13.12
CA VAL A 171 -0.62 5.56 -14.40
C VAL A 171 0.61 4.81 -14.92
N SER A 172 1.82 5.23 -14.54
CA SER A 172 3.06 4.55 -14.95
C SER A 172 3.54 3.48 -13.98
N SER A 173 2.99 3.40 -12.76
CA SER A 173 3.30 2.35 -11.78
C SER A 173 2.88 0.94 -12.25
N SER A 174 3.42 -0.10 -11.60
CA SER A 174 3.13 -1.49 -11.99
C SER A 174 1.66 -1.83 -11.74
N GLY A 175 0.94 -2.13 -12.83
CA GLY A 175 -0.51 -2.38 -12.75
C GLY A 175 -1.33 -1.17 -12.30
N GLY A 176 -0.78 0.04 -12.39
CA GLY A 176 -1.50 1.29 -12.18
C GLY A 176 -2.40 1.68 -13.36
N TRP A 177 -2.11 1.13 -14.55
CA TRP A 177 -2.92 1.33 -15.75
C TRP A 177 -3.90 0.17 -15.98
N ILE A 178 -3.47 -0.90 -16.66
CA ILE A 178 -4.37 -1.97 -17.13
C ILE A 178 -5.11 -2.67 -15.98
N LYS A 179 -4.44 -3.06 -14.88
CA LYS A 179 -5.16 -3.67 -13.73
C LYS A 179 -6.16 -2.73 -13.07
N LEU A 180 -5.83 -1.45 -12.96
CA LEU A 180 -6.75 -0.48 -12.35
C LEU A 180 -7.96 -0.25 -13.26
N LEU A 181 -7.76 -0.12 -14.58
CA LEU A 181 -8.83 -0.05 -15.56
C LEU A 181 -9.67 -1.34 -15.58
N GLY A 182 -9.07 -2.52 -15.54
CA GLY A 182 -9.78 -3.79 -15.39
C GLY A 182 -10.58 -3.88 -14.09
N THR A 183 -10.09 -3.27 -13.01
CA THR A 183 -10.85 -3.14 -11.74
C THR A 183 -12.11 -2.29 -11.95
N PHE A 184 -12.00 -1.15 -12.66
CA PHE A 184 -13.17 -0.34 -13.02
C PHE A 184 -14.12 -1.07 -13.98
N GLN A 185 -13.59 -1.82 -14.95
CA GLN A 185 -14.39 -2.63 -15.87
C GLN A 185 -15.30 -3.59 -15.10
N ASN A 186 -14.72 -4.34 -14.16
CA ASN A 186 -15.44 -5.29 -13.33
C ASN A 186 -16.45 -4.60 -12.41
N LEU A 187 -16.04 -3.48 -11.79
CA LEU A 187 -16.89 -2.71 -10.88
C LEU A 187 -18.13 -2.13 -11.56
N LEU A 188 -17.98 -1.65 -12.80
CA LEU A 188 -19.06 -1.10 -13.62
C LEU A 188 -19.82 -2.17 -14.40
N SER A 189 -19.36 -3.43 -14.36
CA SER A 189 -19.89 -4.54 -15.17
C SER A 189 -19.86 -4.25 -16.68
N TRP A 190 -18.83 -3.54 -17.15
CA TRP A 190 -18.62 -3.21 -18.56
C TRP A 190 -17.84 -4.31 -19.27
N THR A 191 -18.38 -5.51 -19.34
CA THR A 191 -17.73 -6.64 -20.04
C THR A 191 -18.16 -6.68 -21.50
N THR A 192 -17.20 -6.86 -22.42
CA THR A 192 -17.51 -7.21 -23.81
C THR A 192 -17.84 -8.71 -23.89
N VAL A 193 -18.75 -9.08 -24.77
CA VAL A 193 -19.29 -10.45 -24.91
C VAL A 193 -18.21 -11.48 -25.31
N SER A 194 -16.99 -11.05 -25.67
CA SER A 194 -15.94 -11.91 -26.20
C SER A 194 -14.85 -12.36 -25.22
N THR A 195 -14.83 -11.88 -23.96
CA THR A 195 -13.78 -12.27 -22.98
C THR A 195 -14.25 -13.34 -21.99
N SER A 196 -15.04 -14.31 -22.46
CA SER A 196 -15.44 -15.48 -21.67
C SER A 196 -14.55 -16.69 -21.99
N THR A 197 -13.25 -16.62 -21.69
CA THR A 197 -12.39 -17.81 -21.68
C THR A 197 -11.32 -17.72 -20.58
N ALA A 198 -11.67 -18.21 -19.38
CA ALA A 198 -10.95 -19.27 -18.67
C ALA A 198 -11.36 -19.29 -17.19
N GLY A 199 -12.25 -20.23 -16.83
CA GLY A 199 -12.20 -20.83 -15.49
C GLY A 199 -13.21 -20.39 -14.42
N LEU A 200 -14.43 -19.94 -14.74
CA LEU A 200 -15.59 -20.10 -13.84
C LEU A 200 -16.88 -20.09 -14.68
N SER A 201 -17.39 -21.28 -14.98
CA SER A 201 -18.69 -21.47 -15.61
C SER A 201 -19.80 -21.06 -14.64
N GLY A 202 -20.26 -19.82 -14.77
CA GLY A 202 -21.49 -19.34 -14.16
C GLY A 202 -22.13 -18.37 -15.15
N LYS A 203 -23.19 -18.83 -15.83
CA LYS A 203 -24.05 -18.00 -16.68
C LYS A 203 -24.73 -16.94 -15.80
N TRP A 204 -24.01 -15.86 -15.49
CA TRP A 204 -24.51 -14.67 -14.83
C TRP A 204 -24.45 -13.51 -15.83
N SER A 205 -25.21 -13.63 -16.92
CA SER A 205 -25.39 -12.56 -17.89
C SER A 205 -26.81 -12.03 -17.76
N ASN A 206 -27.08 -11.39 -16.62
CA ASN A 206 -28.10 -10.35 -16.41
C ASN A 206 -28.17 -10.01 -14.91
N VAL A 207 -27.13 -9.36 -14.39
CA VAL A 207 -27.37 -8.40 -13.32
C VAL A 207 -27.48 -7.06 -13.97
N LYS A 208 -28.71 -6.56 -14.02
CA LYS A 208 -28.96 -5.12 -14.14
C LYS A 208 -27.98 -4.43 -13.16
N PRO A 209 -27.21 -3.42 -13.57
CA PRO A 209 -26.39 -2.69 -12.62
C PRO A 209 -27.29 -2.29 -11.46
N ALA A 210 -26.82 -2.47 -10.23
CA ALA A 210 -27.56 -2.21 -9.00
C ALA A 210 -27.88 -0.71 -8.80
N ALA A 211 -28.05 0.07 -9.88
CA ALA A 211 -28.39 1.47 -9.94
C ALA A 211 -29.82 1.79 -9.47
N SER A 212 -30.62 0.81 -9.04
CA SER A 212 -31.98 1.03 -8.52
C SER A 212 -32.05 1.56 -7.09
N SER A 213 -30.91 1.84 -6.45
CA SER A 213 -30.84 2.54 -5.15
C SER A 213 -30.16 3.89 -5.30
N MET A 214 -30.73 4.93 -4.69
CA MET A 214 -30.17 6.29 -4.65
C MET A 214 -28.72 6.31 -4.13
N SER A 215 -28.33 5.42 -3.20
CA SER A 215 -26.93 5.33 -2.72
C SER A 215 -25.98 4.74 -3.76
N ASN A 216 -26.48 3.83 -4.61
CA ASN A 216 -25.71 3.26 -5.70
C ASN A 216 -25.54 4.25 -6.85
N SER A 217 -26.49 5.17 -7.05
CA SER A 217 -26.35 6.23 -8.06
C SER A 217 -25.17 7.17 -7.74
N LYS A 218 -25.02 7.60 -6.48
CA LYS A 218 -23.88 8.45 -6.06
C LYS A 218 -22.54 7.74 -6.21
N LEU A 219 -22.47 6.48 -5.77
CA LEU A 219 -21.29 5.65 -5.99
C LEU A 219 -20.96 5.53 -7.47
N PHE A 220 -21.96 5.27 -8.32
CA PHE A 220 -21.78 5.13 -9.76
C PHE A 220 -21.28 6.42 -10.41
N VAL A 221 -21.87 7.57 -10.08
CA VAL A 221 -21.40 8.89 -10.51
C VAL A 221 -19.94 9.14 -10.11
N HIS A 222 -19.58 8.78 -8.87
CA HIS A 222 -18.21 8.95 -8.37
C HIS A 222 -17.24 8.02 -9.11
N GLN A 223 -17.60 6.75 -9.32
CA GLN A 223 -16.80 5.80 -10.09
C GLN A 223 -16.54 6.30 -11.51
N LEU A 224 -17.56 6.84 -12.19
CA LEU A 224 -17.40 7.43 -13.52
C LEU A 224 -16.50 8.67 -13.50
N SER A 225 -16.62 9.51 -12.48
CA SER A 225 -15.80 10.72 -12.33
C SER A 225 -14.32 10.37 -12.08
N SER A 226 -14.04 9.45 -11.16
CA SER A 226 -12.70 8.92 -10.90
C SER A 226 -12.11 8.23 -12.13
N LEU A 227 -12.94 7.49 -12.87
CA LEU A 227 -12.50 6.85 -14.12
C LEU A 227 -12.13 7.90 -15.18
N ALA A 228 -12.93 8.96 -15.34
CA ALA A 228 -12.62 10.05 -16.25
C ALA A 228 -11.30 10.75 -15.88
N LEU A 229 -11.04 10.95 -14.59
CA LEU A 229 -9.77 11.50 -14.08
C LEU A 229 -8.59 10.59 -14.42
N LEU A 230 -8.73 9.29 -14.16
CA LEU A 230 -7.70 8.29 -14.46
C LEU A 230 -7.39 8.23 -15.96
N LEU A 231 -8.42 8.15 -16.80
CA LEU A 231 -8.26 8.12 -18.26
C LEU A 231 -7.62 9.39 -18.79
N THR A 232 -8.02 10.56 -18.27
CA THR A 232 -7.41 11.84 -18.65
C THR A 232 -5.95 11.91 -18.23
N ALA A 233 -5.60 11.40 -17.05
CA ALA A 233 -4.21 11.33 -16.60
C ALA A 233 -3.36 10.34 -17.43
N GLY A 234 -3.96 9.22 -17.84
CA GLY A 234 -3.28 8.15 -18.55
C GLY A 234 -3.10 8.38 -20.05
N LEU A 235 -4.09 9.00 -20.69
CA LEU A 235 -4.13 9.19 -22.15
C LEU A 235 -3.63 10.56 -22.59
N ARG A 236 -3.46 11.52 -21.68
CA ARG A 236 -2.87 12.81 -22.02
C ARG A 236 -1.40 12.63 -22.39
N ALA A 237 -1.05 12.99 -23.62
CA ALA A 237 0.34 13.13 -24.03
C ALA A 237 1.05 14.11 -23.10
N HIS A 238 2.14 13.67 -22.47
CA HIS A 238 3.07 14.60 -21.84
C HIS A 238 3.81 15.30 -22.96
N THR A 239 3.35 16.49 -23.36
CA THR A 239 4.20 17.39 -24.16
C THR A 239 5.45 17.63 -23.33
N PRO A 240 6.66 17.20 -23.78
CA PRO A 240 7.88 17.61 -23.12
C PRO A 240 7.86 19.14 -23.11
N SER A 241 8.11 19.74 -21.93
CA SER A 241 8.31 21.18 -21.83
C SER A 241 9.29 21.55 -22.95
N ALA A 242 8.81 22.27 -23.97
CA ALA A 242 9.66 22.66 -25.08
C ALA A 242 10.83 23.42 -24.47
N LEU A 243 12.02 22.80 -24.52
CA LEU A 243 13.24 23.47 -24.10
C LEU A 243 13.30 24.76 -24.93
N PRO A 244 13.53 25.93 -24.31
CA PRO A 244 13.68 27.17 -25.07
C PRO A 244 14.70 26.93 -26.18
N ALA A 245 14.40 27.38 -27.40
CA ALA A 245 15.14 27.06 -28.63
C ALA A 245 16.68 27.24 -28.53
N GLN A 246 17.16 27.98 -27.52
CA GLN A 246 18.57 28.15 -27.16
C GLN A 246 19.28 26.87 -26.63
N GLN A 247 18.56 25.86 -26.14
CA GLN A 247 19.15 24.57 -25.68
C GLN A 247 19.20 23.47 -26.76
N GLN A 248 18.74 23.76 -27.97
CA GLN A 248 18.84 22.86 -29.13
C GLN A 248 20.17 22.97 -29.88
N GLN A 249 21.21 23.58 -29.28
CA GLN A 249 22.56 23.56 -29.84
C GLN A 249 23.27 22.24 -29.51
N TYR A 250 23.86 21.62 -30.52
CA TYR A 250 24.82 20.53 -30.35
C TYR A 250 25.91 20.97 -29.35
N PRO A 251 26.18 20.23 -28.25
CA PRO A 251 25.88 18.82 -28.01
C PRO A 251 24.83 18.56 -26.90
N THR A 252 23.97 19.51 -26.53
CA THR A 252 23.06 19.39 -25.37
C THR A 252 21.72 18.71 -25.65
N TRP A 253 21.62 17.94 -26.75
CA TRP A 253 20.42 17.16 -27.03
C TRP A 253 20.21 16.08 -25.97
N HIS A 254 19.01 16.02 -25.41
CA HIS A 254 18.63 15.08 -24.34
C HIS A 254 19.52 15.15 -23.09
N ALA A 255 20.03 16.34 -22.72
CA ALA A 255 20.78 16.52 -21.46
C ALA A 255 20.06 15.90 -20.24
N ASP A 256 18.73 15.99 -20.22
CA ASP A 256 17.87 15.41 -19.18
C ASP A 256 17.95 13.87 -19.09
N ALA A 257 18.18 13.17 -20.21
CA ALA A 257 18.32 11.71 -20.24
C ALA A 257 19.69 11.23 -19.73
N HIS A 258 20.68 12.11 -19.74
CA HIS A 258 22.05 11.84 -19.28
C HIS A 258 22.32 12.38 -17.87
N ALA A 259 21.38 13.17 -17.30
CA ALA A 259 21.44 13.66 -15.94
C ALA A 259 21.03 12.58 -14.92
N LEU A 260 21.43 12.75 -13.66
CA LEU A 260 20.94 11.90 -12.58
C LEU A 260 19.41 12.04 -12.49
N PRO A 261 18.66 10.91 -12.50
CA PRO A 261 17.22 10.97 -12.42
C PRO A 261 16.73 11.63 -11.13
N THR A 262 15.68 12.44 -11.25
CA THR A 262 15.04 13.12 -10.12
C THR A 262 14.03 12.26 -9.37
N ARG A 263 13.76 11.04 -9.87
CA ARG A 263 12.80 10.08 -9.31
C ARG A 263 13.53 8.95 -8.60
N SER A 264 12.96 8.43 -7.52
CA SER A 264 13.60 7.41 -6.68
C SER A 264 13.64 6.01 -7.31
N ASN A 265 12.91 5.75 -8.39
CA ASN A 265 12.79 4.41 -9.00
C ASN A 265 12.72 4.47 -10.54
N THR A 266 13.69 5.12 -11.16
CA THR A 266 13.65 5.45 -12.60
C THR A 266 13.65 4.22 -13.51
N TYR A 267 14.39 3.18 -13.16
CA TYR A 267 14.58 2.00 -14.03
C TYR A 267 13.66 0.82 -13.68
N SER A 268 12.61 1.03 -12.89
CA SER A 268 11.72 -0.07 -12.47
C SER A 268 10.92 -0.71 -13.58
N TYR A 269 10.72 0.01 -14.69
CA TYR A 269 10.07 -0.50 -15.89
C TYR A 269 10.88 -1.62 -16.55
N LEU A 270 12.21 -1.61 -16.43
CA LEU A 270 13.10 -2.66 -16.96
C LEU A 270 12.92 -4.00 -16.25
N ASN A 271 12.32 -4.01 -15.04
CA ASN A 271 11.99 -5.21 -14.28
C ASN A 271 13.18 -6.18 -14.07
N LEU A 272 14.42 -5.68 -13.99
CA LEU A 272 15.64 -6.52 -13.93
C LEU A 272 15.75 -7.41 -12.68
N PHE A 273 15.11 -6.99 -11.57
CA PHE A 273 15.24 -7.63 -10.25
C PHE A 273 13.93 -8.21 -9.73
N ALA A 274 12.87 -8.24 -10.53
CA ALA A 274 11.56 -8.75 -10.14
C ALA A 274 11.09 -9.86 -11.09
N ALA A 275 10.12 -10.64 -10.65
CA ALA A 275 9.54 -11.71 -11.47
C ALA A 275 8.96 -11.14 -12.77
N THR A 276 8.93 -11.95 -13.82
CA THR A 276 8.29 -11.60 -15.10
C THR A 276 6.87 -11.10 -14.86
N ARG A 277 6.57 -9.91 -15.38
CA ARG A 277 5.27 -9.26 -15.24
C ARG A 277 4.38 -9.67 -16.40
N ASP A 278 3.15 -10.09 -16.10
CA ASP A 278 2.10 -10.20 -17.11
C ASP A 278 1.77 -8.82 -17.70
N LEU A 279 1.18 -8.77 -18.89
CA LEU A 279 0.75 -7.53 -19.57
C LEU A 279 -0.01 -6.59 -18.61
N GLU A 280 -0.92 -7.12 -17.80
CA GLU A 280 -1.67 -6.33 -16.83
C GLU A 280 -0.79 -5.66 -15.74
N SER A 281 0.35 -6.27 -15.41
CA SER A 281 1.28 -5.79 -14.38
C SER A 281 2.42 -4.94 -14.95
N MET A 282 2.49 -4.77 -16.28
CA MET A 282 3.53 -3.97 -16.91
C MET A 282 3.46 -2.50 -16.47
N MET A 283 4.61 -1.83 -16.60
CA MET A 283 4.73 -0.38 -16.39
C MET A 283 4.73 0.27 -17.75
N TYR A 284 3.94 1.34 -17.90
CA TYR A 284 3.81 2.06 -19.15
C TYR A 284 4.22 3.52 -18.92
N GLU A 285 5.35 3.93 -19.48
CA GLU A 285 5.90 5.25 -19.21
C GLU A 285 5.26 6.31 -20.10
N SER A 286 5.18 6.01 -21.40
CA SER A 286 4.60 6.93 -22.37
C SER A 286 3.08 6.86 -22.41
N ALA A 287 2.43 7.96 -22.80
CA ALA A 287 0.99 7.98 -23.03
C ALA A 287 0.60 7.10 -24.22
N GLN A 288 1.48 7.00 -25.23
CA GLN A 288 1.30 6.15 -26.40
C GLN A 288 1.26 4.67 -26.02
N GLU A 289 2.23 4.18 -25.25
CA GLU A 289 2.22 2.79 -24.75
C GLU A 289 0.94 2.48 -23.95
N ARG A 290 0.49 3.43 -23.12
CA ARG A 290 -0.76 3.32 -22.36
C ARG A 290 -1.97 3.23 -23.27
N GLN A 291 -2.00 4.01 -24.35
CA GLN A 291 -3.07 3.99 -25.33
C GLN A 291 -3.11 2.69 -26.13
N GLU A 292 -1.96 2.22 -26.61
CA GLU A 292 -1.82 0.94 -27.31
C GLU A 292 -2.31 -0.20 -26.42
N ALA A 293 -1.82 -0.28 -25.17
CA ALA A 293 -2.26 -1.29 -24.22
C ALA A 293 -3.76 -1.19 -23.88
N PHE A 294 -4.33 0.01 -23.83
CA PHE A 294 -5.77 0.23 -23.61
C PHE A 294 -6.63 -0.26 -24.78
N VAL A 295 -6.12 -0.20 -26.01
CA VAL A 295 -6.77 -0.75 -27.20
C VAL A 295 -6.59 -2.26 -27.28
N GLU A 296 -5.36 -2.76 -27.15
CA GLU A 296 -5.02 -4.19 -27.27
C GLU A 296 -5.72 -5.06 -26.23
N SER A 297 -5.92 -4.53 -25.01
CA SER A 297 -6.66 -5.22 -23.95
C SER A 297 -8.17 -5.32 -24.19
N GLY A 298 -8.71 -4.66 -25.23
CA GLY A 298 -10.15 -4.57 -25.49
C GLY A 298 -10.92 -3.69 -24.49
N LEU A 299 -10.22 -3.03 -23.56
CA LEU A 299 -10.82 -2.16 -22.54
C LEU A 299 -11.47 -0.92 -23.18
N ARG A 300 -10.89 -0.38 -24.24
CA ARG A 300 -11.43 0.78 -24.97
C ARG A 300 -12.86 0.53 -25.46
N ASP A 301 -13.09 -0.58 -26.17
CA ASP A 301 -14.39 -0.89 -26.77
C ASP A 301 -15.43 -1.18 -25.69
N ALA A 302 -15.02 -1.90 -24.64
CA ALA A 302 -15.84 -2.16 -23.48
C ALA A 302 -16.33 -0.86 -22.81
N PHE A 303 -15.43 0.12 -22.67
CA PHE A 303 -15.73 1.37 -22.00
C PHE A 303 -16.59 2.28 -22.88
N LEU A 304 -16.34 2.33 -24.19
CA LEU A 304 -17.20 3.07 -25.13
C LEU A 304 -18.65 2.59 -25.08
N LEU A 305 -18.86 1.27 -25.11
CA LEU A 305 -20.20 0.68 -25.00
C LEU A 305 -20.85 0.97 -23.64
N GLY A 306 -20.09 0.80 -22.55
CA GLY A 306 -20.56 1.10 -21.20
C GLY A 306 -20.96 2.56 -21.00
N VAL A 307 -20.16 3.48 -21.55
CA VAL A 307 -20.42 4.92 -21.53
C VAL A 307 -21.67 5.29 -22.35
N GLU A 308 -21.89 4.67 -23.51
CA GLU A 308 -23.10 4.92 -24.31
C GLU A 308 -24.36 4.54 -23.51
N ASN A 309 -24.33 3.41 -22.80
CA ASN A 309 -25.43 2.97 -21.95
C ASN A 309 -25.63 3.89 -20.74
N ALA A 310 -24.55 4.27 -20.05
CA ALA A 310 -24.63 5.21 -18.92
C ALA A 310 -25.13 6.60 -19.34
N ARG A 311 -24.83 7.04 -20.57
CA ARG A 311 -25.33 8.32 -21.11
C ARG A 311 -26.84 8.34 -21.30
N LYS A 312 -27.45 7.20 -21.62
CA LYS A 312 -28.91 7.05 -21.80
C LYS A 312 -29.69 7.25 -20.49
N GLU A 313 -29.07 7.04 -19.33
CA GLU A 313 -29.70 7.28 -18.02
C GLU A 313 -29.97 8.78 -17.75
N GLY A 314 -29.23 9.69 -18.41
CA GLY A 314 -29.42 11.13 -18.27
C GLY A 314 -29.01 11.69 -16.91
N GLY A 315 -29.39 12.94 -16.61
CA GLY A 315 -29.13 13.56 -15.31
C GLY A 315 -27.64 13.68 -14.94
N GLU A 316 -27.30 13.36 -13.69
CA GLU A 316 -25.93 13.42 -13.17
C GLU A 316 -25.06 12.26 -13.68
N THR A 317 -25.61 11.06 -13.81
CA THR A 317 -24.91 9.88 -14.34
C THR A 317 -24.52 10.10 -15.80
N GLY A 318 -25.43 10.62 -16.63
CA GLY A 318 -25.14 10.96 -18.02
C GLY A 318 -24.06 12.04 -18.18
N ARG A 319 -24.01 13.03 -17.28
CA ARG A 319 -22.93 14.04 -17.26
C ARG A 319 -21.58 13.43 -16.90
N ALA A 320 -21.53 12.58 -15.88
CA ALA A 320 -20.30 11.88 -15.50
C ALA A 320 -19.80 10.95 -16.63
N ALA A 321 -20.71 10.21 -17.27
CA ALA A 321 -20.41 9.37 -18.43
C ALA A 321 -19.86 10.19 -19.61
N ALA A 322 -20.39 11.39 -19.88
CA ALA A 322 -19.85 12.27 -20.90
C ALA A 322 -18.41 12.73 -20.60
N GLY A 323 -18.05 12.87 -19.32
CA GLY A 323 -16.67 13.11 -18.89
C GLY A 323 -15.73 11.97 -19.27
N VAL A 324 -16.17 10.72 -19.08
CA VAL A 324 -15.42 9.53 -19.49
C VAL A 324 -15.28 9.49 -21.02
N ALA A 325 -16.36 9.74 -21.76
CA ALA A 325 -16.33 9.81 -23.23
C ALA A 325 -15.30 10.82 -23.73
N LYS A 326 -15.29 12.01 -23.12
CA LYS A 326 -14.33 13.07 -23.43
C LYS A 326 -12.89 12.61 -23.18
N ALA A 327 -12.64 11.98 -22.03
CA ALA A 327 -11.32 11.46 -21.68
C ALA A 327 -10.81 10.42 -22.71
N ILE A 328 -11.69 9.53 -23.19
CA ILE A 328 -11.33 8.56 -24.24
C ILE A 328 -11.04 9.25 -25.58
N SER A 329 -11.84 10.27 -25.96
CA SER A 329 -11.65 11.00 -27.23
C SER A 329 -10.39 11.86 -27.27
N LEU A 330 -9.87 12.28 -26.11
CA LEU A 330 -8.61 13.03 -26.05
C LEU A 330 -7.41 12.19 -26.49
N ALA A 331 -7.52 10.86 -26.51
CA ALA A 331 -6.47 9.97 -27.02
C ALA A 331 -6.45 9.86 -28.55
N SER A 332 -7.54 10.20 -29.25
CA SER A 332 -7.66 9.99 -30.69
C SER A 332 -7.36 11.23 -31.54
N ASN A 333 -7.06 12.37 -30.91
CA ASN A 333 -6.91 13.67 -31.57
C ASN A 333 -5.46 14.19 -31.66
N ASP A 334 -4.48 13.36 -31.28
CA ASP A 334 -3.05 13.54 -31.60
C ASP A 334 -2.60 12.40 -32.53
#